data_AF-A0A7C5NYN7-F1
#
_entry.id   AF-A0A7C5NYN7-F1
#
_cell.length_a   1.000
_cell.length_b   1.000
_cell.length_c   1.000
_cell.angle_alpha   90.00
_cell.angle_beta   90.00
_cell.angle_gamma   90.00
#
_symmetry.space_group_name_H-M   'P 1'
#
loop_
_entity.id
_entity.type
_entity.pdbx_description
1 polymer ?
#
loop_
_entity_poly.entity_id
_entity_poly.type
_entity_poly.pdbx_seq_one_letter_code
_entity_poly.pdbx_strand_id
1 'polypeptide(L)'
;MEFPSILSATLIFISHSLETRIKTKASPFRAGEGQTAITYQHQVAVLRVTGLDGTKHYYVPENIRRLTKPLRKEAEKLTSAVNPEPLNARSVDKLLLESRKMADECLNYIKRNHELTFVESYNNFAAPTAGSLDSDVVVAVAPSKAAIFKGEDYKKAITVLSSMKEPWKTVTEDILPLLRPEEVVEFGPGSVEGIFDVILKALGEV
;
A
#
# COMPACT_ATOMS: atom_id res chain seq x y z
N MET A 1 14.60 12.08 -19.62
CA MET A 1 15.08 12.48 -18.29
C MET A 1 15.20 11.19 -17.51
N GLU A 2 16.42 10.64 -17.39
CA GLU A 2 16.64 9.34 -16.74
C GLU A 2 16.63 9.54 -15.22
N PHE A 3 15.75 8.82 -14.52
CA PHE A 3 15.84 8.70 -13.06
C PHE A 3 16.95 7.68 -12.77
N PRO A 4 18.13 8.09 -12.24
CA PRO A 4 19.13 7.11 -11.82
C PRO A 4 18.52 6.32 -10.66
N SER A 5 18.74 5.00 -10.70
CA SER A 5 18.29 3.97 -9.74
C SER A 5 17.87 4.53 -8.38
N ILE A 6 16.56 4.70 -8.22
CA ILE A 6 15.93 4.98 -6.93
C ILE A 6 16.14 3.71 -6.09
N LEU A 7 17.06 3.75 -5.13
CA LEU A 7 17.35 2.63 -4.23
C LEU A 7 16.25 2.43 -3.17
N SER A 8 15.38 3.43 -2.99
CA SER A 8 14.15 3.37 -2.19
C SER A 8 13.33 4.64 -2.49
N ALA A 9 12.10 4.47 -2.99
CA ALA A 9 11.11 5.53 -3.01
C ALA A 9 9.98 5.20 -2.05
N THR A 10 9.57 6.21 -1.28
CA THR A 10 8.31 6.17 -0.52
C THR A 10 7.26 6.93 -1.30
N LEU A 11 6.09 6.32 -1.47
CA LEU A 11 4.95 6.97 -2.10
C LEU A 11 4.02 7.52 -1.04
N ILE A 12 3.61 8.77 -1.23
CA ILE A 12 2.57 9.40 -0.42
C ILE A 12 1.40 9.68 -1.33
N PHE A 13 0.26 9.07 -1.04
CA PHE A 13 -0.99 9.29 -1.73
C PHE A 13 -1.81 10.32 -0.95
N ILE A 14 -2.32 11.33 -1.64
CA ILE A 14 -3.00 12.46 -1.02
C ILE A 14 -4.41 12.54 -1.60
N SER A 15 -5.41 12.48 -0.74
CA SER A 15 -6.83 12.58 -1.09
C SER A 15 -7.47 13.75 -0.36
N HIS A 16 -8.30 14.52 -1.07
CA HIS A 16 -9.23 15.50 -0.52
C HIS A 16 -10.66 14.95 -0.51
N SER A 17 -11.40 15.22 0.57
CA SER A 17 -12.82 14.90 0.68
C SER A 17 -13.65 16.16 0.53
N LEU A 18 -13.92 16.60 -0.71
CA LEU A 18 -14.93 17.62 -0.95
C LEU A 18 -16.32 17.01 -0.70
N GLU A 19 -17.15 17.65 0.14
CA GLU A 19 -18.60 17.41 0.18
C GLU A 19 -19.23 17.79 -1.17
N THR A 20 -19.01 16.97 -2.19
CA THR A 20 -19.79 16.98 -3.41
C THR A 20 -20.40 15.61 -3.60
N ARG A 21 -21.74 15.58 -3.54
CA ARG A 21 -22.56 14.44 -3.94
C ARG A 21 -22.24 14.07 -5.38
N ILE A 22 -21.24 13.23 -5.57
CA ILE A 22 -21.02 12.49 -6.80
C ILE A 22 -21.20 11.02 -6.45
N LYS A 23 -22.23 10.41 -7.01
CA LYS A 23 -22.41 8.95 -6.98
C LYS A 23 -21.26 8.33 -7.77
N THR A 24 -20.14 8.05 -7.11
CA THR A 24 -19.09 7.20 -7.67
C THR A 24 -19.61 5.77 -7.70
N LYS A 25 -19.95 5.30 -8.91
CA LYS A 25 -20.08 3.88 -9.20
C LYS A 25 -18.72 3.25 -8.91
N ALA A 26 -18.58 2.58 -7.77
CA ALA A 26 -17.47 1.66 -7.52
C ALA A 26 -17.49 0.61 -8.65
N SER A 27 -16.53 0.72 -9.57
CA SER A 27 -16.29 -0.34 -10.54
C SER A 27 -15.64 -1.50 -9.78
N PRO A 28 -16.20 -2.71 -9.78
CA PRO A 28 -15.55 -3.85 -9.15
C PRO A 28 -14.27 -4.15 -9.93
N PHE A 29 -13.12 -3.95 -9.27
CA PHE A 29 -11.83 -4.42 -9.76
C PHE A 29 -11.92 -5.95 -9.92
N ARG A 30 -11.95 -6.44 -11.16
CA ARG A 30 -11.88 -7.87 -11.48
C ARG A 30 -10.41 -8.25 -11.58
N ALA A 31 -9.89 -8.87 -10.52
CA ALA A 31 -8.57 -9.48 -10.56
C ALA A 31 -8.57 -10.62 -11.60
N GLY A 32 -7.77 -10.48 -12.65
CA GLY A 32 -7.50 -11.55 -13.61
C GLY A 32 -6.60 -12.61 -12.98
N GLU A 33 -6.94 -13.88 -13.21
CA GLU A 33 -6.18 -15.04 -12.75
C GLU A 33 -4.88 -15.17 -13.58
N GLY A 34 -3.80 -14.54 -13.12
CA GLY A 34 -2.45 -14.65 -13.67
C GLY A 34 -1.51 -15.33 -12.69
N GLN A 35 -1.22 -16.63 -12.91
CA GLN A 35 -0.40 -17.46 -12.03
C GLN A 35 1.08 -17.05 -12.03
N THR A 36 1.55 -16.57 -10.89
CA THR A 36 2.77 -17.01 -10.18
C THR A 36 2.64 -16.47 -8.75
N ALA A 37 1.68 -17.05 -8.03
CA ALA A 37 1.49 -16.76 -6.61
C ALA A 37 2.59 -17.47 -5.82
N ILE A 38 3.44 -16.72 -5.14
CA ILE A 38 4.10 -17.27 -3.95
C ILE A 38 2.95 -17.55 -2.97
N THR A 39 2.50 -18.80 -2.89
CA THR A 39 1.48 -19.21 -1.93
C THR A 39 2.03 -19.00 -0.52
N TYR A 40 1.47 -18.03 0.21
CA TYR A 40 1.88 -17.69 1.57
C TYR A 40 1.59 -18.81 2.57
N GLN A 41 0.75 -19.76 2.16
CA GLN A 41 0.38 -20.98 2.88
C GLN A 41 1.55 -21.68 3.56
N HIS A 42 2.76 -21.66 2.98
CA HIS A 42 3.92 -22.37 3.51
C HIS A 42 4.97 -21.49 4.20
N GLN A 43 4.83 -20.16 4.11
CA GLN A 43 5.88 -19.22 4.55
C GLN A 43 5.48 -18.44 5.80
N VAL A 44 4.20 -18.43 6.14
CA VAL A 44 3.68 -17.63 7.23
C VAL A 44 3.58 -18.45 8.52
N ALA A 45 4.26 -18.01 9.58
CA ALA A 45 4.21 -18.65 10.89
C ALA A 45 3.23 -17.96 11.85
N VAL A 46 3.22 -16.62 11.85
CA VAL A 46 2.37 -15.77 12.69
C VAL A 46 1.86 -14.61 11.83
N LEU A 47 0.59 -14.22 12.01
CA LEU A 47 -0.03 -13.08 11.35
C LEU A 47 -0.67 -12.15 12.38
N ARG A 48 -0.68 -10.87 12.06
CA ARG A 48 -1.49 -9.86 12.74
C ARG A 48 -2.37 -9.19 11.70
N VAL A 49 -3.68 -9.21 11.92
CA VAL A 49 -4.66 -8.49 11.09
C VAL A 49 -5.26 -7.40 11.95
N THR A 50 -5.32 -6.17 11.43
CA THR A 50 -5.89 -5.02 12.12
C THR A 50 -6.93 -4.38 11.21
N GLY A 51 -8.13 -4.19 11.75
CA GLY A 51 -9.24 -3.51 11.11
C GLY A 51 -9.89 -2.52 12.07
N LEU A 52 -11.07 -2.01 11.70
CA LEU A 52 -11.84 -1.08 12.52
C LEU A 52 -12.37 -1.73 13.81
N ASP A 53 -12.60 -3.04 13.82
CA ASP A 53 -13.07 -3.82 14.96
C ASP A 53 -11.94 -4.23 15.93
N GLY A 54 -10.70 -3.86 15.63
CA GLY A 54 -9.52 -4.11 16.45
C GLY A 54 -8.48 -4.98 15.76
N THR A 55 -7.61 -5.58 16.57
CA THR A 55 -6.47 -6.39 16.11
C THR A 55 -6.64 -7.85 16.52
N LYS A 56 -6.49 -8.76 15.56
CA LYS A 56 -6.47 -10.21 15.77
C LYS A 56 -5.12 -10.79 15.39
N HIS A 57 -4.64 -11.72 16.20
CA HIS A 57 -3.37 -12.43 15.96
C HIS A 57 -3.66 -13.89 15.64
N TYR A 58 -2.97 -14.41 14.63
CA TYR A 58 -3.10 -15.79 14.18
C TYR A 58 -1.72 -16.45 14.11
N TYR A 59 -1.69 -17.77 14.19
CA TYR A 59 -0.48 -18.54 13.92
C TYR A 59 -0.80 -19.80 13.13
N VAL A 60 0.17 -20.32 12.39
CA VAL A 60 -0.01 -21.48 11.52
C VAL A 60 0.79 -22.65 12.10
N PRO A 61 0.17 -23.57 12.87
CA PRO A 61 0.88 -24.60 13.63
C PRO A 61 1.77 -25.49 12.76
N GLU A 62 1.30 -25.85 11.56
CA GLU A 62 2.05 -26.69 10.62
C GLU A 62 3.32 -26.01 10.11
N ASN A 63 3.31 -24.69 9.92
CA ASN A 63 4.48 -23.94 9.49
C ASN A 63 5.46 -23.74 10.64
N ILE A 64 5.01 -23.49 11.87
CA ILE A 64 5.89 -23.43 13.05
C ILE A 64 6.66 -24.75 13.24
N ARG A 65 6.00 -25.89 13.04
CA ARG A 65 6.64 -27.22 13.14
C ARG A 65 7.71 -27.46 12.08
N ARG A 66 7.71 -26.72 10.97
CA ARG A 66 8.71 -26.82 9.89
C ARG A 66 9.93 -25.94 10.14
N LEU A 67 9.86 -25.01 11.09
CA LEU A 67 10.99 -24.15 11.46
C LEU A 67 12.11 -24.97 12.11
N THR A 68 13.35 -24.50 11.92
CA THR A 68 14.52 -24.99 12.65
C THR A 68 14.32 -24.81 14.15
N LYS A 69 14.98 -25.65 14.98
CA LYS A 69 14.79 -25.61 16.45
C LYS A 69 14.99 -24.21 17.06
N PRO A 70 16.03 -23.42 16.69
CA PRO A 70 16.20 -22.08 17.24
C PRO A 70 15.04 -21.15 16.86
N LEU A 71 14.65 -21.13 15.58
CA LEU A 71 13.59 -20.23 15.10
C LEU A 71 12.21 -20.64 15.64
N ARG A 72 11.96 -21.95 15.78
CA ARG A 72 10.75 -22.47 16.42
C ARG A 72 10.63 -21.99 17.86
N LYS A 73 11.72 -22.05 18.64
CA LYS A 73 11.72 -21.59 20.04
C LYS A 73 11.35 -20.12 20.14
N GLU A 74 11.88 -19.27 19.26
CA GLU A 74 11.52 -17.84 19.23
C GLU A 74 10.07 -17.62 18.77
N ALA A 75 9.60 -18.37 17.77
CA ALA A 75 8.21 -18.33 17.34
C ALA A 75 7.25 -18.75 18.47
N GLU A 76 7.57 -19.82 19.21
CA GLU A 76 6.77 -20.31 20.35
C GLU A 76 6.73 -19.31 21.50
N LYS A 77 7.85 -18.60 21.78
CA LYS A 77 7.85 -17.48 22.74
C LYS A 77 6.90 -16.37 22.28
N LEU A 78 6.97 -15.99 21.00
CA LEU A 78 6.09 -14.96 20.44
C LEU A 78 4.62 -15.37 20.54
N THR A 79 4.27 -16.60 20.15
CA THR A 79 2.89 -17.09 20.25
C THR A 79 2.42 -17.17 21.70
N SER A 80 3.29 -17.49 22.64
CA SER A 80 2.94 -17.49 24.07
C SER A 80 2.67 -16.07 24.59
N ALA A 81 3.37 -15.06 24.07
CA ALA A 81 3.22 -13.67 24.49
C ALA A 81 1.97 -12.99 23.89
N VAL A 82 1.67 -13.26 22.61
CA VAL A 82 0.55 -12.60 21.90
C VAL A 82 -0.75 -13.40 21.90
N ASN A 83 -0.72 -14.64 22.41
CA ASN A 83 -1.85 -15.58 22.48
C ASN A 83 -2.70 -15.64 21.18
N PRO A 84 -2.11 -15.98 20.03
CA PRO A 84 -2.78 -15.97 18.74
C PRO A 84 -3.71 -17.18 18.55
N GLU A 85 -4.71 -17.02 17.70
CA GLU A 85 -5.61 -18.10 17.30
C GLU A 85 -4.96 -19.01 16.23
N PRO A 86 -5.16 -20.34 16.29
CA PRO A 86 -4.64 -21.23 15.26
C PRO A 86 -5.35 -21.03 13.93
N LEU A 87 -4.58 -20.92 12.85
CA LEU A 87 -5.04 -20.77 11.47
C LEU A 87 -4.52 -21.92 10.61
N ASN A 88 -5.38 -22.48 9.76
CA ASN A 88 -4.99 -23.46 8.75
C ASN A 88 -4.17 -22.78 7.64
N ALA A 89 -3.06 -23.37 7.18
CA ALA A 89 -2.23 -22.85 6.10
C ALA A 89 -3.04 -22.54 4.84
N ARG A 90 -4.03 -23.37 4.51
CA ARG A 90 -4.89 -23.17 3.33
C ARG A 90 -5.80 -21.96 3.45
N SER A 91 -6.03 -21.46 4.67
CA SER A 91 -6.85 -20.28 4.94
C SER A 91 -6.04 -18.98 4.96
N VAL A 92 -4.70 -19.03 4.90
CA VAL A 92 -3.83 -17.85 4.95
C VAL A 92 -4.12 -16.89 3.81
N ASP A 93 -4.17 -17.37 2.56
CA ASP A 93 -4.39 -16.51 1.40
C ASP A 93 -5.77 -15.83 1.43
N LYS A 94 -6.79 -16.56 1.92
CA LYS A 94 -8.13 -16.01 2.13
C LYS A 94 -8.12 -14.89 3.17
N LEU A 95 -7.47 -15.11 4.32
CA LEU A 95 -7.36 -14.10 5.37
C LEU A 95 -6.61 -12.86 4.89
N LEU A 96 -5.54 -13.02 4.11
CA LEU A 96 -4.79 -11.91 3.51
C LEU A 96 -5.63 -11.13 2.50
N LEU A 97 -6.48 -11.81 1.73
CA LEU A 97 -7.40 -11.15 0.81
C LEU A 97 -8.49 -10.37 1.56
N GLU A 98 -9.03 -10.94 2.64
CA GLU A 98 -10.00 -10.27 3.50
C GLU A 98 -9.39 -9.06 4.22
N SER A 99 -8.16 -9.17 4.71
CA SER A 99 -7.47 -8.05 5.38
C SER A 99 -7.23 -6.86 4.45
N ARG A 100 -7.12 -7.07 3.14
CA ARG A 100 -7.03 -5.97 2.17
C ARG A 100 -8.31 -5.17 2.10
N LYS A 101 -9.46 -5.85 2.11
CA LYS A 101 -10.77 -5.18 2.17
C LYS A 101 -10.92 -4.38 3.47
N MET A 102 -10.47 -4.95 4.60
CA MET A 102 -10.44 -4.24 5.88
C MET A 102 -9.57 -2.98 5.83
N ALA A 103 -8.40 -3.04 5.16
CA ALA A 103 -7.55 -1.86 4.98
C ALA A 103 -8.24 -0.76 4.15
N ASP A 104 -8.96 -1.14 3.08
CA ASP A 104 -9.78 -0.21 2.30
C ASP A 104 -10.94 0.37 3.13
N GLU A 105 -11.57 -0.42 4.00
CA GLU A 105 -12.60 0.06 4.93
C GLU A 105 -12.04 1.10 5.91
N CYS A 106 -10.85 0.84 6.48
CA CYS A 106 -10.14 1.80 7.32
C CYS A 106 -9.84 3.09 6.56
N LEU A 107 -9.32 3.00 5.33
CA LEU A 107 -9.04 4.17 4.51
C LEU A 107 -10.31 4.98 4.24
N ASN A 108 -11.41 4.31 3.87
CA ASN A 108 -12.69 4.97 3.64
C ASN A 108 -13.25 5.64 4.90
N TYR A 109 -13.09 5.00 6.07
CA TYR A 109 -13.45 5.61 7.35
C TYR A 109 -12.63 6.88 7.59
N ILE A 110 -11.31 6.85 7.38
CA ILE A 110 -10.44 8.02 7.55
C ILE A 110 -10.86 9.14 6.58
N LYS A 111 -11.00 8.85 5.28
CA LYS A 111 -11.40 9.83 4.25
C LYS A 111 -12.73 10.50 4.55
N ARG A 112 -13.70 9.79 5.13
CA ARG A 112 -15.02 10.37 5.46
C ARG A 112 -15.00 11.33 6.66
N ASN A 113 -13.99 11.22 7.52
CA ASN A 113 -13.90 11.99 8.75
C ASN A 113 -12.82 13.08 8.70
N HIS A 114 -12.10 13.23 7.58
CA HIS A 114 -11.01 14.18 7.42
C HIS A 114 -11.06 14.81 6.02
N GLU A 115 -10.86 16.12 5.95
CA GLU A 115 -10.84 16.87 4.68
C GLU A 115 -9.64 16.49 3.82
N LEU A 116 -8.49 16.26 4.46
CA LEU A 116 -7.23 15.90 3.83
C LEU A 116 -6.67 14.61 4.44
N THR A 117 -6.38 13.62 3.59
CA THR A 117 -5.82 12.33 4.00
C THR A 117 -4.51 12.06 3.29
N PHE A 118 -3.48 11.70 4.06
CA PHE A 118 -2.20 11.19 3.58
C PHE A 118 -2.13 9.68 3.80
N VAL A 119 -1.78 8.95 2.75
CA VAL A 119 -1.52 7.51 2.83
C VAL A 119 -0.08 7.27 2.41
N GLU A 120 0.75 6.88 3.36
CA GLU A 120 2.14 6.49 3.08
C GLU A 120 2.20 5.03 2.64
N SER A 121 3.00 4.75 1.61
CA SER A 121 3.28 3.38 1.23
C SER A 121 4.21 2.71 2.21
N TYR A 122 3.84 1.51 2.65
CA TYR A 122 4.79 0.66 3.34
C TYR A 122 5.81 0.13 2.33
N ASN A 123 7.10 0.33 2.59
CA ASN A 123 8.17 0.03 1.65
C ASN A 123 7.95 0.75 0.30
N ASN A 124 8.05 -0.01 -0.79
CA ASN A 124 8.14 0.46 -2.15
C ASN A 124 6.93 -0.02 -2.99
N PHE A 125 5.81 -0.31 -2.34
CA PHE A 125 4.59 -0.74 -3.00
C PHE A 125 3.88 0.43 -3.68
N ALA A 126 3.54 0.25 -4.96
CA ALA A 126 2.87 1.27 -5.77
C ALA A 126 1.41 1.50 -5.38
N ALA A 127 0.80 0.65 -4.55
CA ALA A 127 -0.57 0.83 -4.08
C ALA A 127 -0.76 0.11 -2.72
N PRO A 128 -0.74 0.86 -1.60
CA PRO A 128 -0.90 0.27 -0.27
C PRO A 128 -2.27 -0.39 -0.05
N THR A 129 -3.30 0.13 -0.71
CA THR A 129 -4.67 -0.39 -0.72
C THR A 129 -5.28 -0.19 -2.12
N ALA A 130 -6.44 -0.78 -2.41
CA ALA A 130 -7.07 -0.52 -3.71
C ALA A 130 -7.61 0.92 -3.78
N GLY A 131 -8.17 1.42 -2.67
CA GLY A 131 -8.74 2.75 -2.54
C GLY A 131 -7.71 3.87 -2.55
N SER A 132 -6.43 3.60 -2.23
CA SER A 132 -5.38 4.62 -2.36
C SER A 132 -5.10 5.00 -3.81
N LEU A 133 -5.52 4.19 -4.79
CA LEU A 133 -5.47 4.56 -6.22
C LEU A 133 -6.46 5.67 -6.58
N ASP A 134 -7.46 5.92 -5.75
CA ASP A 134 -8.44 7.01 -5.91
C ASP A 134 -7.96 8.28 -5.19
N SER A 135 -6.65 8.51 -5.17
CA SER A 135 -6.05 9.72 -4.63
C SER A 135 -5.96 10.79 -5.71
N ASP A 136 -6.00 12.06 -5.31
CA ASP A 136 -5.96 13.20 -6.22
C ASP A 136 -4.52 13.46 -6.68
N VAL A 137 -3.56 13.31 -5.75
CA VAL A 137 -2.13 13.50 -6.00
C VAL A 137 -1.35 12.31 -5.44
N VAL A 138 -0.29 11.92 -6.14
CA VAL A 138 0.70 10.95 -5.67
C VAL A 138 2.07 11.59 -5.69
N VAL A 139 2.80 11.46 -4.59
CA VAL A 139 4.15 12.01 -4.42
C VAL A 139 5.12 10.85 -4.28
N ALA A 140 6.07 10.72 -5.21
CA ALA A 140 7.19 9.80 -5.08
C ALA A 140 8.37 10.53 -4.45
N VAL A 141 8.76 10.11 -3.25
CA VAL A 141 9.84 10.71 -2.48
C VAL A 141 11.08 9.84 -2.58
N ALA A 142 12.20 10.45 -2.98
CA ALA A 142 13.53 9.86 -2.99
C ALA A 142 14.50 10.79 -2.24
N PRO A 143 15.74 10.36 -1.95
CA PRO A 143 16.73 11.25 -1.35
C PRO A 143 16.88 12.54 -2.17
N SER A 144 16.75 13.69 -1.49
CA SER A 144 16.86 15.04 -2.05
C SER A 144 15.83 15.45 -3.11
N LYS A 145 14.78 14.65 -3.35
CA LYS A 145 13.77 14.99 -4.37
C LYS A 145 12.39 14.40 -4.08
N ALA A 146 11.36 15.14 -4.47
CA ALA A 146 9.99 14.66 -4.53
C ALA A 146 9.41 14.93 -5.91
N ALA A 147 8.85 13.90 -6.53
CA ALA A 147 8.15 13.99 -7.80
C ALA A 147 6.65 13.89 -7.58
N ILE A 148 5.89 14.84 -8.12
CA ILE A 148 4.45 14.97 -7.93
C ILE A 148 3.74 14.54 -9.20
N PHE A 149 2.73 13.68 -9.05
CA PHE A 149 1.96 13.10 -10.13
C PHE A 149 0.46 13.32 -9.91
N LYS A 150 -0.28 13.50 -11.00
CA LYS A 150 -1.74 13.41 -10.97
C LYS A 150 -2.15 11.98 -10.61
N GLY A 151 -3.03 11.84 -9.63
CA GLY A 151 -3.49 10.54 -9.18
C GLY A 151 -4.24 9.76 -10.27
N GLU A 152 -4.96 10.45 -11.16
CA GLU A 152 -5.61 9.80 -12.30
C GLU A 152 -4.62 9.12 -13.26
N ASP A 153 -3.47 9.76 -13.52
CA ASP A 153 -2.44 9.23 -14.43
C ASP A 153 -1.67 8.10 -13.76
N TYR A 154 -1.40 8.25 -12.46
CA TYR A 154 -0.84 7.20 -11.63
C TYR A 154 -1.71 5.94 -11.63
N LYS A 155 -3.03 6.10 -11.43
CA LYS A 155 -4.01 5.02 -11.50
C LYS A 155 -4.06 4.34 -12.88
N LYS A 156 -4.00 5.13 -13.96
CA LYS A 156 -3.94 4.59 -15.34
C LYS A 156 -2.69 3.74 -15.54
N ALA A 157 -1.52 4.21 -15.11
CA ALA A 157 -0.27 3.45 -15.20
C ALA A 157 -0.34 2.12 -14.44
N ILE A 158 -0.87 2.12 -13.22
CA ILE A 158 -1.08 0.87 -12.45
C ILE A 158 -2.06 -0.06 -13.13
N THR A 159 -3.14 0.47 -13.71
CA THR A 159 -4.13 -0.34 -14.41
C THR A 159 -3.52 -1.03 -15.63
N VAL A 160 -2.67 -0.34 -16.39
CA VAL A 160 -1.93 -0.94 -17.52
C VAL A 160 -1.03 -2.07 -17.04
N LEU A 161 -0.24 -1.86 -15.99
CA LEU A 161 0.62 -2.91 -15.43
C LEU A 161 -0.15 -4.07 -14.80
N SER A 162 -1.35 -3.82 -14.27
CA SER A 162 -2.18 -4.84 -13.64
C SER A 162 -2.64 -5.94 -14.60
N SER A 163 -2.59 -5.66 -15.91
CA SER A 163 -2.84 -6.65 -16.97
C SER A 163 -1.71 -7.68 -17.08
N MET A 164 -0.53 -7.38 -16.53
CA MET A 164 0.69 -8.20 -16.60
C MET A 164 1.15 -8.72 -15.24
N LYS A 165 0.74 -8.08 -14.14
CA LYS A 165 1.15 -8.42 -12.77
C LYS A 165 -0.01 -8.17 -11.80
N GLU A 166 -0.12 -8.96 -10.74
CA GLU A 166 -1.07 -8.64 -9.66
C GLU A 166 -0.77 -7.23 -9.08
N PRO A 167 -1.76 -6.33 -8.94
CA PRO A 167 -1.53 -4.93 -8.54
C PRO A 167 -0.73 -4.75 -7.25
N TRP A 168 -0.93 -5.64 -6.28
CA TRP A 168 -0.25 -5.61 -4.98
C TRP A 168 1.21 -6.09 -5.02
N LYS A 169 1.69 -6.56 -6.18
CA LYS A 169 3.09 -6.86 -6.41
C LYS A 169 3.78 -5.72 -7.17
N THR A 170 3.04 -4.74 -7.66
CA THR A 170 3.60 -3.60 -8.39
C THR A 170 4.40 -2.72 -7.43
N VAL A 171 5.65 -2.45 -7.78
CA VAL A 171 6.53 -1.56 -7.01
C VAL A 171 6.65 -0.21 -7.70
N THR A 172 7.09 0.80 -6.95
CA THR A 172 7.19 2.18 -7.46
C THR A 172 8.05 2.27 -8.73
N GLU A 173 9.18 1.55 -8.79
CA GLU A 173 10.09 1.58 -9.95
C GLU A 173 9.48 0.97 -11.21
N ASP A 174 8.50 0.07 -11.07
CA ASP A 174 7.77 -0.46 -12.23
C ASP A 174 6.92 0.64 -12.88
N ILE A 175 6.45 1.62 -12.07
CA ILE A 175 5.47 2.63 -12.47
C ILE A 175 6.11 3.94 -12.90
N LEU A 176 7.14 4.41 -12.20
CA LEU A 176 7.75 5.72 -12.46
C LEU A 176 8.18 5.95 -13.93
N PRO A 177 8.75 4.96 -14.65
CA PRO A 177 9.12 5.13 -16.05
C PRO A 177 7.94 5.39 -17.01
N LEU A 178 6.72 5.03 -16.59
CA LEU A 178 5.50 5.20 -17.38
C LEU A 178 4.83 6.56 -17.16
N LEU A 179 5.32 7.34 -16.21
CA LEU A 179 4.72 8.58 -15.77
C LEU A 179 5.62 9.77 -16.08
N ARG A 180 4.98 10.91 -16.32
CA ARG A 180 5.64 12.21 -16.34
C ARG A 180 5.21 12.98 -15.09
N PRO A 181 6.14 13.45 -14.25
CA PRO A 181 5.77 14.27 -13.10
C PRO A 181 5.20 15.61 -13.59
N GLU A 182 4.21 16.12 -12.87
CA GLU A 182 3.74 17.51 -13.03
C GLU A 182 4.82 18.46 -12.55
N GLU A 183 5.43 18.13 -11.42
CA GLU A 183 6.48 18.94 -10.80
C GLU A 183 7.50 18.04 -10.07
N VAL A 184 8.74 18.51 -10.01
CA VAL A 184 9.81 17.88 -9.23
C VAL A 184 10.41 18.94 -8.33
N VAL A 185 10.35 18.68 -7.03
CA VAL A 185 10.92 19.54 -6.00
C VAL A 185 12.23 18.92 -5.55
N GLU A 186 13.33 19.64 -5.74
CA GLU A 186 14.64 19.26 -5.21
C GLU A 186 14.87 19.94 -3.86
N PHE A 187 15.43 19.20 -2.91
CA PHE A 187 15.75 19.71 -1.58
C PHE A 187 17.11 19.21 -1.11
N GLY A 188 17.86 20.08 -0.43
CA GLY A 188 19.15 19.75 0.16
C GLY A 188 19.01 18.87 1.41
N PRO A 189 20.13 18.43 2.00
CA PRO A 189 20.13 17.86 3.35
C PRO A 189 19.68 18.94 4.36
N GLY A 190 18.50 18.76 4.97
CA GLY A 190 17.94 19.75 5.89
C GLY A 190 16.40 19.76 5.88
N SER A 191 15.80 20.90 6.24
CA SER A 191 14.35 21.10 6.17
C SER A 191 13.87 21.15 4.71
N VAL A 192 12.78 20.45 4.45
CA VAL A 192 12.06 20.53 3.16
C VAL A 192 11.08 21.69 3.28
N GLU A 193 11.35 22.79 2.59
CA GLU A 193 10.45 23.95 2.51
C GLU A 193 9.70 23.96 1.17
N GLY A 194 8.46 24.45 1.17
CA GLY A 194 7.67 24.68 -0.04
C GLY A 194 7.01 23.44 -0.67
N ILE A 195 7.39 22.21 -0.30
CA ILE A 195 6.77 21.00 -0.87
C ILE A 195 5.25 20.95 -0.64
N PHE A 196 4.79 21.43 0.52
CA PHE A 196 3.38 21.45 0.86
C PHE A 196 2.60 22.44 -0.02
N ASP A 197 3.17 23.60 -0.32
CA ASP A 197 2.56 24.60 -1.20
C ASP A 197 2.41 24.07 -2.62
N VAL A 198 3.41 23.34 -3.12
CA VAL A 198 3.35 22.69 -4.44
C VAL A 198 2.27 21.61 -4.46
N ILE A 199 2.15 20.83 -3.38
CA ILE A 199 1.08 19.82 -3.23
C ILE A 199 -0.29 20.50 -3.23
N LEU A 200 -0.50 21.58 -2.47
CA LEU A 200 -1.77 22.31 -2.43
C LEU A 200 -2.14 22.90 -3.79
N LYS A 201 -1.17 23.48 -4.50
CA LYS A 201 -1.36 23.96 -5.86
C LYS A 201 -1.76 22.84 -6.82
N ALA A 202 -1.12 21.66 -6.72
CA ALA A 202 -1.48 20.48 -7.51
C ALA A 202 -2.90 19.96 -7.20
N LEU A 203 -3.40 20.24 -5.99
CA LEU A 203 -4.76 19.91 -5.56
C LEU A 203 -5.80 20.98 -5.95
N GLY A 204 -5.34 22.13 -6.48
CA GLY A 204 -6.21 23.25 -6.87
C GLY A 204 -6.71 24.11 -5.70
N GLU A 205 -6.04 24.02 -4.54
CA GLU A 205 -6.39 24.74 -3.31
C GLU A 205 -5.71 26.14 -3.22
N VAL A 206 -4.77 26.45 -4.12
CA VAL A 206 -4.00 27.71 -4.19
C VAL A 206 -3.79 28.16 -5.64
#